data_AF-A0A2C5XLJ7-F1
#
_entry.id   AF-A0A2C5XLJ7-F1
#
_cell.length_a   1.000
_cell.length_b   1.000
_cell.length_c   1.000
_cell.angle_alpha   90.00
_cell.angle_beta   90.00
_cell.angle_gamma   90.00
#
_symmetry.space_group_name_H-M   'P 1'
#
loop_
_entity.id
_entity.type
_entity.pdbx_description
1 polymer ?
#
loop_
_entity_poly.entity_id
_entity_poly.type
_entity_poly.pdbx_seq_one_letter_code
_entity_poly.pdbx_strand_id
1 'polypeptide(L)'
;MNLHSTEYTKNKGICEDLTEGKFSFPIIHSIRSDPGNLQLVSILKQKTTDVQVKRYAVSYMEGTGSFAYTRRVISILIERARKIVLELDAGQGKADALLAILDKMAVE
;
A
#
# COMPACT_ATOMS: atom_id res chain seq x y z
N MET A 1 1.20 1.13 -5.77
CA MET A 1 1.46 0.40 -4.50
C MET A 1 2.55 -0.64 -4.72
N ASN A 2 3.56 -0.74 -3.83
CA ASN A 2 4.72 -1.66 -3.98
C ASN A 2 4.35 -3.14 -4.24
N LEU A 3 3.13 -3.54 -3.92
CA LEU A 3 2.66 -4.92 -4.04
C LEU A 3 1.71 -5.16 -5.24
N HIS A 4 1.36 -4.12 -6.02
CA HIS A 4 0.33 -4.22 -7.07
C HIS A 4 0.69 -3.49 -8.38
N SER A 5 1.81 -2.76 -8.45
CA SER A 5 2.20 -2.06 -9.70
C SER A 5 3.09 -2.94 -10.59
N THR A 6 2.63 -3.20 -11.81
CA THR A 6 3.36 -3.86 -12.89
C THR A 6 4.59 -3.06 -13.34
N GLU A 7 4.59 -1.73 -13.22
CA GLU A 7 5.76 -0.87 -13.46
C GLU A 7 6.80 -0.95 -12.33
N TYR A 8 6.37 -1.08 -11.08
CA TYR A 8 7.30 -1.29 -9.94
C TYR A 8 8.02 -2.64 -10.00
N THR A 9 7.43 -3.62 -10.70
CA THR A 9 8.00 -4.96 -10.88
C THR A 9 9.28 -4.95 -11.75
N LYS A 10 9.51 -3.88 -12.53
CA LYS A 10 10.69 -3.75 -13.40
C LYS A 10 11.91 -3.11 -12.72
N ASN A 11 11.73 -2.31 -11.66
CA ASN A 11 12.83 -1.49 -11.09
C ASN A 11 13.19 -1.84 -9.62
N LYS A 12 12.30 -2.50 -8.89
CA LYS A 12 12.56 -3.11 -7.56
C LYS A 12 12.08 -4.54 -7.61
N GLY A 13 12.77 -5.47 -6.96
CA GLY A 13 12.40 -6.88 -7.00
C GLY A 13 10.93 -7.08 -6.59
N ILE A 14 10.26 -8.09 -7.15
CA ILE A 14 8.89 -8.47 -6.78
C ILE A 14 8.76 -8.45 -5.24
N CYS A 15 7.85 -7.62 -4.72
CA CYS A 15 7.46 -7.56 -3.31
C CYS A 15 8.64 -7.55 -2.31
N GLU A 16 9.54 -6.57 -2.44
CA GLU A 16 10.69 -6.41 -1.52
C GLU A 16 10.32 -6.39 -0.04
N ASP A 17 9.16 -5.84 0.32
CA ASP A 17 8.64 -5.87 1.70
C ASP A 17 8.61 -7.30 2.28
N LEU A 18 8.33 -8.32 1.44
CA LEU A 18 8.34 -9.72 1.85
C LEU A 18 9.75 -10.27 2.09
N THR A 19 10.72 -9.83 1.30
CA THR A 19 12.14 -10.22 1.48
C THR A 19 12.74 -9.55 2.70
N GLU A 20 12.37 -8.30 2.98
CA GLU A 20 12.79 -7.60 4.19
C GLU A 20 12.12 -8.15 5.46
N GLY A 21 10.97 -8.83 5.31
CA GLY A 21 10.12 -9.27 6.41
C GLY A 21 9.35 -8.10 7.06
N LYS A 22 9.00 -7.10 6.25
CA LYS A 22 8.41 -5.84 6.70
C LYS A 22 6.91 -5.96 6.93
N PHE A 23 6.44 -5.39 8.03
CA PHE A 23 5.02 -5.23 8.32
C PHE A 23 4.49 -3.94 7.70
N SER A 24 4.35 -3.89 6.36
CA SER A 24 3.76 -2.73 5.69
C SER A 24 2.24 -2.70 5.87
N PHE A 25 1.60 -1.55 5.61
CA PHE A 25 0.16 -1.35 5.85
C PHE A 25 -0.76 -2.46 5.29
N PRO A 26 -0.68 -2.84 4.00
CA PRO A 26 -1.50 -3.94 3.46
C PRO A 26 -1.16 -5.29 4.09
N ILE A 27 0.10 -5.54 4.48
CA ILE A 27 0.52 -6.78 5.14
C ILE A 27 -0.09 -6.88 6.55
N ILE A 28 -0.04 -5.79 7.32
CA ILE A 28 -0.67 -5.70 8.65
C ILE A 28 -2.17 -5.95 8.54
N HIS A 29 -2.84 -5.32 7.57
CA HIS A 29 -4.27 -5.56 7.34
C HIS A 29 -4.54 -7.03 7.05
N SER A 30 -3.79 -7.65 6.14
CA SER A 30 -3.97 -9.07 5.76
C SER A 30 -3.73 -10.05 6.91
N ILE A 31 -2.80 -9.75 7.83
CA ILE A 31 -2.56 -10.58 9.02
C ILE A 31 -3.73 -10.42 10.01
N ARG A 32 -4.28 -9.21 10.12
CA ARG A 32 -5.34 -8.91 11.08
C ARG A 32 -6.74 -9.29 10.60
N SER A 33 -6.96 -9.44 9.30
CA SER A 33 -8.24 -9.90 8.75
C SER A 33 -8.52 -11.37 9.06
N ASP A 34 -7.47 -12.18 9.29
CA ASP A 34 -7.58 -13.56 9.76
C ASP A 34 -6.45 -13.90 10.75
N PRO A 35 -6.63 -13.58 12.04
CA PRO A 35 -5.60 -13.79 13.07
C PRO A 35 -5.23 -15.26 13.31
N GLY A 36 -6.10 -16.21 12.90
CA GLY A 36 -5.84 -17.64 13.02
C GLY A 36 -4.89 -18.17 11.94
N ASN A 37 -4.79 -17.46 10.81
CA ASN A 37 -3.94 -17.86 9.70
C ASN A 37 -2.55 -17.23 9.80
N LEU A 38 -1.58 -18.06 10.21
CA LEU A 38 -0.17 -17.66 10.39
C LEU A 38 0.67 -17.77 9.11
N GLN A 39 0.10 -18.08 7.95
CA GLN A 39 0.85 -18.29 6.70
C GLN A 39 1.65 -17.05 6.31
N LEU A 40 1.01 -15.88 6.26
CA LEU A 40 1.67 -14.64 5.85
C LEU A 40 2.76 -14.22 6.85
N VAL A 41 2.52 -14.41 8.15
CA VAL A 41 3.53 -14.17 9.20
C VAL A 41 4.73 -15.10 9.03
N SER A 42 4.47 -16.37 8.72
CA SER A 42 5.53 -17.37 8.51
C SER A 42 6.37 -17.03 7.27
N ILE A 43 5.75 -16.56 6.19
CA ILE A 43 6.44 -16.11 4.97
C ILE A 43 7.34 -14.90 5.27
N LEU A 44 6.84 -13.90 6.01
CA LEU A 44 7.65 -12.74 6.41
C LEU A 44 8.87 -13.14 7.23
N LYS A 45 8.70 -14.11 8.15
CA LYS A 45 9.79 -14.62 9.00
C LYS A 45 10.89 -15.29 8.17
N GLN A 46 10.54 -15.92 7.04
CA GLN A 46 11.49 -16.58 6.16
C GLN A 46 12.38 -15.61 5.37
N LYS A 47 11.96 -14.33 5.21
CA LYS A 47 12.70 -13.34 4.40
C LYS A 47 13.06 -13.87 3.01
N THR A 48 12.11 -14.59 2.41
CA THR A 48 12.37 -15.38 1.21
C THR A 48 12.64 -14.50 -0.02
N THR A 49 13.53 -14.99 -0.88
CA THR A 49 13.75 -14.46 -2.23
C THR A 49 13.00 -15.25 -3.29
N ASP A 50 12.34 -16.35 -2.92
CA ASP A 50 11.59 -17.22 -3.82
C ASP A 50 10.37 -16.49 -4.42
N VAL A 51 10.34 -16.41 -5.74
CA VAL A 51 9.30 -15.70 -6.49
C VAL A 51 7.93 -16.37 -6.35
N GLN A 52 7.86 -17.71 -6.28
CA GLN A 52 6.59 -18.42 -6.13
C GLN A 52 5.98 -18.20 -4.75
N VAL A 53 6.81 -18.23 -3.69
CA VAL A 53 6.34 -17.93 -2.32
C VAL A 53 5.84 -16.48 -2.23
N LYS A 54 6.52 -15.54 -2.89
CA LYS A 54 6.06 -14.14 -2.96
C LYS A 54 4.74 -14.00 -3.71
N ARG A 55 4.58 -14.68 -4.86
CA ARG A 55 3.31 -14.69 -5.62
C ARG A 55 2.16 -15.27 -4.79
N TYR A 56 2.42 -16.34 -4.07
CA TYR A 56 1.45 -16.92 -3.14
C TYR A 56 1.04 -15.92 -2.05
N ALA A 57 2.01 -15.26 -1.41
CA ALA A 57 1.71 -14.24 -0.39
C ALA A 57 0.88 -13.08 -0.95
N VAL A 58 1.18 -12.58 -2.15
CA VAL A 58 0.39 -11.54 -2.82
C VAL A 58 -1.03 -12.03 -3.12
N SER A 59 -1.18 -13.24 -3.66
CA SER A 59 -2.50 -13.81 -3.93
C SER A 59 -3.32 -13.97 -2.65
N TYR A 60 -2.69 -14.36 -1.55
CA TYR A 60 -3.33 -14.43 -0.25
C TYR A 60 -3.80 -13.05 0.23
N MET A 61 -2.96 -12.02 0.09
CA MET A 61 -3.29 -10.64 0.45
C MET A 61 -4.42 -10.04 -0.41
N GLU A 62 -4.52 -10.45 -1.67
CA GLU A 62 -5.66 -10.10 -2.54
C GLU A 62 -6.93 -10.78 -2.02
N GLY A 63 -6.85 -12.06 -1.64
CA GLY A 63 -7.96 -12.82 -1.04
C GLY A 63 -8.49 -12.23 0.26
N THR A 64 -7.63 -11.58 1.06
CA THR A 64 -8.05 -10.84 2.27
C THR A 64 -8.57 -9.43 1.99
N GLY A 65 -8.62 -9.01 0.71
CA GLY A 65 -9.07 -7.68 0.31
C GLY A 65 -8.12 -6.56 0.73
N SER A 66 -6.87 -6.88 1.08
CA SER A 66 -5.94 -5.93 1.70
C SER A 66 -5.52 -4.80 0.76
N PHE A 67 -5.43 -5.08 -0.54
CA PHE A 67 -5.13 -4.06 -1.55
C PHE A 67 -6.30 -3.10 -1.77
N ALA A 68 -7.52 -3.63 -1.86
CA ALA A 68 -8.73 -2.82 -1.97
C ALA A 68 -8.93 -1.94 -0.73
N TYR A 69 -8.72 -2.49 0.47
CA TYR A 69 -8.75 -1.74 1.72
C TYR A 69 -7.71 -0.61 1.73
N THR A 70 -6.47 -0.91 1.33
CA THR A 70 -5.39 0.08 1.31
C THR A 70 -5.68 1.20 0.31
N ARG A 71 -6.18 0.89 -0.90
CA ARG A 71 -6.63 1.90 -1.88
C ARG A 71 -7.67 2.83 -1.27
N ARG A 72 -8.71 2.27 -0.63
CA ARG A 72 -9.76 3.07 0.04
C ARG A 72 -9.21 3.99 1.12
N VAL A 73 -8.29 3.49 1.95
CA VAL A 73 -7.66 4.32 3.01
C VAL A 73 -6.87 5.46 2.40
N ILE A 74 -6.08 5.20 1.34
CA ILE A 74 -5.33 6.25 0.64
C ILE A 74 -6.27 7.32 0.07
N SER A 75 -7.36 6.93 -0.60
CA SER A 75 -8.36 7.89 -1.10
C SER A 75 -8.92 8.77 0.03
N ILE A 76 -9.30 8.18 1.17
CA ILE A 76 -9.81 8.93 2.32
C ILE A 76 -8.76 9.92 2.85
N LEU A 77 -7.49 9.51 2.93
CA LEU A 77 -6.41 10.38 3.42
C LEU A 77 -6.12 11.52 2.45
N ILE A 78 -6.15 11.27 1.14
CA ILE A 78 -5.99 12.31 0.11
C ILE A 78 -7.13 13.34 0.21
N GLU A 79 -8.37 12.89 0.32
CA GLU A 79 -9.52 13.79 0.46
C GLU A 79 -9.43 14.65 1.72
N ARG A 80 -8.97 14.07 2.84
CA ARG A 80 -8.70 14.84 4.06
C ARG A 80 -7.58 15.85 3.87
N ALA A 81 -6.49 15.45 3.21
CA ALA A 81 -5.37 16.34 2.93
C ALA A 81 -5.78 17.52 2.03
N ARG A 82 -6.60 17.28 1.00
CA ARG A 82 -7.15 18.36 0.16
C ARG A 82 -7.95 19.37 0.96
N LYS A 83 -8.82 18.91 1.86
CA LYS A 83 -9.62 19.79 2.72
C LYS A 83 -8.72 20.68 3.58
N ILE A 84 -7.72 20.10 4.23
CA ILE A 84 -6.75 20.85 5.05
C ILE A 84 -6.00 21.89 4.21
N VAL A 85 -5.55 21.52 3.01
CA VAL A 85 -4.81 22.44 2.12
C VAL A 85 -5.70 23.62 1.69
N LEU A 86 -6.95 23.37 1.32
CA LEU A 86 -7.89 24.42 0.91
C LEU A 86 -8.31 25.32 2.09
N GLU A 87 -8.48 24.74 3.28
CA GLU A 87 -8.75 25.50 4.51
C GLU A 87 -7.58 26.44 4.86
N LEU A 88 -6.33 25.98 4.70
CA LEU A 88 -5.13 26.77 4.94
C LEU A 88 -4.89 27.84 3.86
N ASP A 89 -5.25 27.56 2.61
CA ASP A 89 -5.16 28.54 1.53
C ASP A 89 -6.05 29.76 1.78
N ALA A 90 -7.21 29.55 2.43
CA ALA A 90 -8.18 30.60 2.75
C ALA A 90 -8.54 31.49 1.54
N GLY A 91 -8.51 30.92 0.32
CA GLY A 91 -8.79 31.62 -0.93
C GLY A 91 -7.64 32.49 -1.46
N GLN A 92 -6.41 32.33 -0.95
CA GLN A 92 -5.23 33.05 -1.43
C GLN A 92 -4.69 32.52 -2.77
N GLY A 93 -5.15 31.35 -3.24
CA GLY A 93 -4.74 30.78 -4.52
C GLY A 93 -3.29 30.29 -4.56
N LYS A 94 -2.73 29.89 -3.41
CA LYS A 94 -1.36 29.39 -3.25
C LYS A 94 -1.29 27.88 -3.04
N ALA A 95 -2.44 27.20 -2.95
CA ALA A 95 -2.54 25.75 -2.76
C ALA A 95 -2.20 24.90 -4.00
N ASP A 96 -2.14 25.48 -5.20
CA ASP A 96 -2.07 24.74 -6.47
C ASP A 96 -0.92 23.71 -6.51
N ALA A 97 0.26 24.10 -6.04
CA ALA A 97 1.42 23.22 -6.01
C ALA A 97 1.22 22.00 -5.08
N LEU A 98 0.56 22.21 -3.93
CA LEU A 98 0.27 21.14 -2.97
C LEU A 98 -0.82 20.21 -3.48
N LEU A 99 -1.87 20.76 -4.10
CA LEU A 99 -2.93 19.97 -4.72
C LEU A 99 -2.37 19.10 -5.85
N ALA A 100 -1.48 19.63 -6.68
CA ALA A 100 -0.81 18.87 -7.73
C ALA A 100 0.07 17.73 -7.20
N ILE A 101 0.67 17.87 -6.01
CA ILE A 101 1.40 16.79 -5.34
C ILE A 101 0.42 15.71 -4.88
N LEU A 102 -0.72 16.09 -4.29
CA LEU A 102 -1.75 15.15 -3.84
C LEU A 102 -2.37 14.37 -5.02
N ASP A 103 -2.56 15.01 -6.17
CA ASP A 103 -3.01 14.35 -7.41
C ASP A 103 -2.05 13.21 -7.82
N LYS A 104 -0.75 13.44 -7.72
CA LYS A 104 0.29 12.44 -8.05
C LYS A 104 0.36 11.29 -7.05
N MET A 105 -0.18 11.45 -5.85
CA MET A 105 -0.23 10.41 -4.82
C MET A 105 -1.48 9.53 -4.93
N ALA A 106 -2.47 9.93 -5.74
CA ALA A 106 -3.66 9.13 -5.99
C ALA A 106 -3.26 7.77 -6.61
N VAL A 107 -3.89 6.71 -6.12
CA VAL A 107 -3.61 5.34 -6.54
C VAL A 107 -4.89 4.78 -7.14
N GLU A 108 -4.88 4.53 -8.45
CA GLU A 108 -5.91 3.74 -9.14
C GLU A 108 -5.75 2.24 -8.82
#